data_AF-A0A6S7JBY1-F1
#
_entry.id   AF-A0A6S7JBY1-F1
#
_cell.length_a   1.000
_cell.length_b   1.000
_cell.length_c   1.000
_cell.angle_alpha   90.00
_cell.angle_beta   90.00
_cell.angle_gamma   90.00
#
_symmetry.space_group_name_H-M   'P 1'
#
loop_
_entity.id
_entity.type
_entity.pdbx_description
1 polymer ?
#
loop_
_entity_poly.entity_id
_entity_poly.type
_entity_poly.pdbx_seq_one_letter_code
_entity_poly.pdbx_strand_id
1 'polypeptide(L)'
;MSTFTPAKDNSLFIGFVTKTQLCKLIEEGDISPALQNALYKSVRAFYVRTLEYAIDNLPLNDDLLENAKLVNFNRREYAELSEVEYFVNRFELLLSFQSPQEMDKLSEEFVEFQLLCDDDIRKQIYGKKPQLKLTLLTRRATTEWMLFGITFHQ
;
A
#
# COMPACT_ATOMS: atom_id res chain seq x y z
N MET A 1 -17.89 -2.99 18.94
CA MET A 1 -16.80 -2.03 19.23
C MET A 1 -15.54 -2.82 19.54
N SER A 2 -14.55 -2.86 18.64
CA SER A 2 -13.25 -3.44 18.97
C SER A 2 -12.51 -2.45 19.87
N THR A 3 -12.03 -2.91 21.02
CA THR A 3 -11.17 -2.09 21.89
C THR A 3 -9.79 -2.04 21.26
N PHE A 4 -9.39 -0.86 20.76
CA PHE A 4 -8.03 -0.64 20.30
C PHE A 4 -7.09 -0.69 21.51
N THR A 5 -6.29 -1.75 21.60
CA THR A 5 -5.23 -1.85 22.60
C THR A 5 -3.99 -1.18 22.03
N PRO A 6 -3.45 -0.13 22.68
CA PRO A 6 -2.22 0.50 22.22
C PRO A 6 -1.08 -0.52 22.17
N ALA A 7 -0.26 -0.49 21.12
CA ALA A 7 0.95 -1.30 21.04
C ALA A 7 1.80 -1.10 22.30
N LYS A 8 2.48 -2.13 22.82
CA LYS A 8 3.40 -1.99 23.97
C LYS A 8 4.61 -1.13 23.59
N ASP A 9 5.18 -0.39 24.52
CA ASP A 9 6.32 0.52 24.25
C ASP A 9 7.47 -0.16 23.49
N ASN A 10 7.92 -1.33 23.98
CA ASN A 10 9.02 -2.08 23.36
C ASN A 10 8.66 -2.70 22.00
N SER A 11 7.38 -2.67 21.61
CA SER A 11 6.91 -3.11 20.29
C SER A 11 6.79 -1.96 19.28
N LEU A 12 6.91 -0.70 19.72
CA LEU A 12 6.95 0.44 18.80
C LEU A 12 8.20 0.38 17.94
N PHE A 13 8.02 0.62 16.65
CA PHE A 13 9.16 0.79 15.74
C PHE A 13 9.73 2.19 15.92
N ILE A 14 11.03 2.29 16.19
CA ILE A 14 11.74 3.57 16.32
C ILE A 14 13.01 3.60 15.45
N GLY A 15 13.10 2.65 14.51
CA GLY A 15 14.31 2.33 13.77
C GLY A 15 15.21 1.33 14.51
N PHE A 16 15.87 0.45 13.75
CA PHE A 16 16.72 -0.60 14.30
C PHE A 16 17.90 -0.02 15.10
N VAL A 17 18.61 0.96 14.54
CA VAL A 17 19.79 1.59 15.18
C VAL A 17 19.40 2.26 16.49
N THR A 18 18.36 3.08 16.48
CA THR A 18 17.84 3.77 17.67
C THR A 18 17.42 2.77 18.75
N LYS A 19 16.74 1.69 18.37
CA LYS A 19 16.30 0.66 19.31
C LYS A 19 17.47 -0.07 19.96
N THR A 20 18.46 -0.48 19.17
CA THR A 20 19.67 -1.14 19.66
C THR A 20 20.44 -0.24 20.61
N GLN A 21 20.61 1.04 20.27
CA GLN A 21 21.28 2.00 21.13
C GLN A 21 20.51 2.29 22.42
N LEU A 22 19.18 2.41 22.35
CA LEU A 22 18.33 2.61 23.53
C LEU A 22 18.46 1.43 24.50
N CYS A 23 18.41 0.18 24.00
CA CYS A 23 18.61 -1.01 24.84
C CYS A 23 19.95 -0.97 25.56
N LYS A 24 21.04 -0.68 24.82
CA LYS A 24 22.38 -0.58 25.38
C LYS A 24 22.46 0.46 26.51
N LEU A 25 21.95 1.66 26.28
CA LEU A 25 21.99 2.75 27.27
C LEU A 25 21.12 2.47 28.51
N ILE A 26 20.06 1.67 28.37
CA ILE A 26 19.27 1.20 29.51
C ILE A 26 20.06 0.17 30.33
N GLU A 27 20.73 -0.77 29.66
CA GLU A 27 21.57 -1.79 30.31
C GLU A 27 22.77 -1.17 31.04
N GLU A 28 23.37 -0.12 30.47
CA GLU A 28 24.48 0.65 31.06
C GLU A 28 24.02 1.58 32.21
N GLY A 29 22.71 1.78 32.40
CA GLY A 29 22.15 2.64 33.44
C GLY A 29 22.17 4.13 33.10
N ASP A 30 22.58 4.49 31.88
CA ASP A 30 22.67 5.87 31.39
C ASP A 30 21.28 6.50 31.11
N ILE A 31 20.25 5.66 30.92
CA ILE A 31 18.87 6.10 30.73
C ILE A 31 18.00 5.68 31.91
N SER A 32 17.40 6.67 32.56
CA SER A 32 16.42 6.42 33.62
C SER A 32 15.08 5.91 33.05
N PRO A 33 14.29 5.15 33.83
CA PRO A 33 12.95 4.74 33.42
C PRO A 33 12.03 5.92 33.06
N ALA A 34 12.21 7.08 33.70
CA ALA A 34 11.46 8.29 33.40
C ALA A 34 11.78 8.83 31.99
N LEU A 35 13.06 8.84 31.61
CA LEU A 35 13.49 9.27 30.29
C LEU A 35 13.06 8.27 29.20
N GLN A 36 13.15 6.97 29.48
CA GLN A 36 12.65 5.92 28.58
C GLN A 36 11.14 6.09 28.32
N ASN A 37 10.34 6.34 29.36
CA ASN A 37 8.91 6.60 29.21
C ASN A 37 8.65 7.89 28.41
N ALA A 38 9.37 8.97 28.69
CA ALA A 38 9.25 10.21 27.93
C ALA A 38 9.55 10.04 26.43
N LEU A 39 10.55 9.22 26.10
CA LEU A 39 10.86 8.87 24.71
C LEU A 39 9.68 8.15 24.05
N TYR A 40 9.18 7.06 24.65
CA TYR A 40 8.07 6.31 24.05
C TYR A 40 6.78 7.12 23.95
N LYS A 41 6.50 7.98 24.94
CA LYS A 41 5.39 8.94 24.87
C LYS A 41 5.55 9.89 23.67
N SER A 42 6.76 10.37 23.41
CA SER A 42 7.06 11.26 22.28
C SER A 42 6.94 10.53 20.93
N VAL A 43 7.43 9.30 20.85
CA VAL A 43 7.28 8.43 19.66
C VAL A 43 5.80 8.21 19.33
N ARG A 44 4.97 7.91 20.33
CA ARG A 44 3.53 7.77 20.13
C ARG A 44 2.89 9.07 19.64
N ALA A 45 3.23 10.19 20.27
CA ALA A 45 2.73 11.49 19.84
C ALA A 45 3.12 11.78 18.39
N PHE A 46 4.36 11.48 17.99
CA PHE A 46 4.81 11.61 16.61
C PHE A 46 3.97 10.77 15.65
N TYR A 47 3.75 9.48 15.95
CA TYR A 47 2.93 8.61 15.11
C TYR A 47 1.48 9.09 14.99
N VAL A 48 0.88 9.52 16.10
CA VAL A 48 -0.48 10.10 16.09
C VAL A 48 -0.52 11.34 15.21
N ARG A 49 0.41 12.29 15.40
CA ARG A 49 0.47 13.52 14.58
C ARG A 49 0.71 13.26 13.11
N THR A 50 1.58 12.29 12.80
CA THR A 50 1.86 11.89 11.42
C THR A 50 0.63 11.29 10.77
N LEU A 51 -0.11 10.45 11.50
CA LEU A 51 -1.34 9.85 11.00
C LEU A 51 -2.46 10.89 10.85
N GLU A 52 -2.63 11.80 11.82
CA GLU A 52 -3.55 12.94 11.71
C GLU A 52 -3.24 13.76 10.45
N TYR A 53 -1.98 14.14 10.26
CA TYR A 53 -1.54 14.85 9.07
C TYR A 53 -1.83 14.05 7.79
N ALA A 54 -1.54 12.75 7.77
CA ALA A 54 -1.81 11.91 6.61
C ALA A 54 -3.31 11.82 6.31
N ILE A 55 -4.16 11.72 7.33
CA ILE A 55 -5.63 11.71 7.16
C ILE A 55 -6.12 13.05 6.60
N ASP A 56 -5.58 14.16 7.10
CA ASP A 56 -6.02 15.50 6.72
C ASP A 56 -5.52 15.92 5.33
N ASN A 57 -4.37 15.39 4.88
CA ASN A 57 -3.68 15.86 3.68
C ASN A 57 -3.59 14.83 2.55
N LEU A 58 -3.69 13.53 2.84
CA LEU A 58 -3.81 12.54 1.77
C LEU A 58 -5.27 12.46 1.33
N PRO A 59 -5.54 12.30 0.03
CA PRO A 59 -6.90 12.12 -0.46
C PRO A 59 -7.32 10.67 -0.17
N LEU A 60 -7.53 10.33 1.11
CA LEU A 60 -7.92 8.97 1.53
C LEU A 60 -9.28 8.56 0.97
N ASN A 61 -10.13 9.55 0.66
CA ASN A 61 -11.38 9.40 -0.09
C ASN A 61 -11.20 9.83 -1.56
N ASP A 62 -10.07 9.49 -2.20
CA ASP A 62 -9.94 9.63 -3.65
C ASP A 62 -10.66 8.46 -4.33
N ASP A 63 -11.48 8.75 -5.34
CA ASP A 63 -12.12 7.73 -6.18
C ASP A 63 -11.09 6.73 -6.74
N LEU A 64 -9.84 7.17 -6.95
CA LEU A 64 -8.76 6.29 -7.36
C LEU A 64 -8.48 5.21 -6.31
N LEU A 65 -8.32 5.58 -5.03
CA LEU A 65 -8.02 4.62 -3.97
C LEU A 65 -9.19 3.65 -3.75
N GLU A 66 -10.41 4.14 -3.93
CA GLU A 66 -11.62 3.31 -3.88
C GLU A 66 -11.64 2.26 -5.00
N ASN A 67 -11.37 2.65 -6.25
CA ASN A 67 -11.31 1.72 -7.38
C ASN A 67 -10.04 0.87 -7.39
N ALA A 68 -8.96 1.28 -6.71
CA ALA A 68 -7.71 0.50 -6.62
C ALA A 68 -7.85 -0.80 -5.80
N LYS A 69 -9.01 -1.06 -5.19
CA LYS A 69 -9.29 -2.31 -4.45
C LYS A 69 -9.14 -3.56 -5.31
N LEU A 70 -9.31 -3.45 -6.64
CA LEU A 70 -9.05 -4.52 -7.60
C LEU A 70 -7.61 -5.09 -7.52
N VAL A 71 -6.65 -4.31 -7.00
CA VAL A 71 -5.24 -4.73 -6.82
C VAL A 71 -5.08 -5.72 -5.65
N ASN A 72 -6.10 -5.90 -4.81
CA ASN A 72 -6.09 -6.88 -3.74
C ASN A 72 -6.38 -8.29 -4.27
N PHE A 73 -5.32 -9.01 -4.66
CA PHE A 73 -5.39 -10.38 -5.17
C PHE A 73 -6.19 -11.34 -4.26
N ASN A 74 -6.21 -11.13 -2.95
CA ASN A 74 -6.92 -11.99 -2.00
C ASN A 74 -8.44 -11.76 -1.96
N ARG A 75 -8.94 -10.76 -2.70
CA ARG A 75 -10.36 -10.39 -2.78
C ARG A 75 -10.83 -10.15 -4.21
N ARG A 76 -10.06 -10.61 -5.19
CA ARG A 76 -10.32 -10.41 -6.62
C ARG A 76 -11.69 -10.92 -7.07
N GLU A 77 -12.19 -11.95 -6.41
CA GLU A 77 -13.52 -12.52 -6.65
C GLU A 77 -14.66 -11.55 -6.32
N TYR A 78 -14.38 -10.49 -5.54
CA TYR A 78 -15.32 -9.42 -5.22
C TYR A 78 -15.04 -8.12 -5.99
N ALA A 79 -14.00 -8.09 -6.84
CA ALA A 79 -13.73 -6.93 -7.67
C ALA A 79 -14.84 -6.77 -8.72
N GLU A 80 -15.10 -5.54 -9.14
CA GLU A 80 -16.07 -5.24 -10.18
C GLU A 80 -15.36 -4.74 -11.45
N LEU A 81 -15.93 -5.05 -12.62
CA LEU A 81 -15.37 -4.58 -13.90
C LEU A 81 -15.36 -3.04 -13.97
N SER A 82 -16.33 -2.38 -13.33
CA SER A 82 -16.42 -0.93 -13.18
C SER A 82 -15.13 -0.32 -12.57
N GLU A 83 -14.47 -1.05 -11.66
CA GLU A 83 -13.22 -0.62 -11.05
C GLU A 83 -12.09 -0.60 -12.09
N VAL A 84 -12.08 -1.51 -13.06
CA VAL A 84 -11.11 -1.55 -14.17
C VAL A 84 -11.42 -0.45 -15.20
N GLU A 85 -12.69 -0.30 -15.57
CA GLU A 85 -13.16 0.75 -16.49
C GLU A 85 -12.80 2.14 -15.98
N TYR A 86 -12.88 2.36 -14.67
CA TYR A 86 -12.44 3.59 -14.03
C TYR A 86 -11.00 3.96 -14.40
N PHE A 87 -10.06 3.01 -14.34
CA PHE A 87 -8.66 3.27 -14.69
C PHE A 87 -8.47 3.52 -16.18
N VAL A 88 -9.17 2.77 -17.03
CA VAL A 88 -9.14 2.98 -18.48
C VAL A 88 -9.59 4.40 -18.84
N ASN A 89 -10.71 4.84 -18.26
CA ASN A 89 -11.28 6.17 -18.51
C ASN A 89 -10.47 7.29 -17.83
N ARG A 90 -9.88 7.07 -16.66
CA ARG A 90 -9.09 8.09 -15.95
C ARG A 90 -7.71 8.30 -16.59
N PHE A 91 -7.15 7.26 -17.20
CA PHE A 91 -5.80 7.26 -17.75
C PHE A 91 -5.76 6.95 -19.25
N GLU A 92 -6.68 7.53 -20.03
CA GLU A 92 -6.83 7.29 -21.48
C GLU A 92 -5.52 7.45 -22.28
N LEU A 93 -4.67 8.42 -21.88
CA LEU A 93 -3.37 8.66 -22.53
C LEU A 93 -2.34 7.54 -22.28
N LEU A 94 -2.50 6.79 -21.19
CA LEU A 94 -1.61 5.69 -20.79
C LEU A 94 -2.19 4.32 -21.13
N LEU A 95 -3.51 4.19 -21.10
CA LEU A 95 -4.30 2.98 -21.32
C LEU A 95 -5.20 3.19 -22.54
N SER A 96 -4.64 2.94 -23.72
CA SER A 96 -5.31 3.15 -25.00
C SER A 96 -6.25 1.97 -25.36
N PHE A 97 -7.27 1.73 -24.53
CA PHE A 97 -8.39 0.84 -24.87
C PHE A 97 -9.48 1.69 -25.48
N GLN A 98 -9.45 1.89 -26.79
CA GLN A 98 -10.33 2.85 -27.47
C GLN A 98 -11.34 2.18 -28.39
N SER A 99 -11.14 0.89 -28.70
CA SER A 99 -12.07 0.12 -29.53
C SER A 99 -12.98 -0.77 -28.68
N PRO A 100 -14.25 -1.00 -29.10
CA PRO A 100 -15.15 -1.95 -28.44
C PRO A 100 -14.53 -3.35 -28.32
N GLN A 101 -13.76 -3.78 -29.32
CA GLN A 101 -13.09 -5.09 -29.31
C GLN A 101 -12.02 -5.19 -28.22
N GLU A 102 -11.31 -4.09 -27.92
CA GLU A 102 -10.34 -4.05 -26.82
C GLU A 102 -11.03 -4.06 -25.46
N MET A 103 -12.21 -3.43 -25.34
CA MET A 103 -13.01 -3.44 -24.12
C MET A 103 -13.66 -4.82 -23.86
N ASP A 104 -14.14 -5.49 -24.90
CA ASP A 104 -14.63 -6.88 -24.80
C ASP A 104 -13.52 -7.81 -24.31
N LYS A 105 -12.33 -7.69 -24.91
CA LYS A 105 -11.17 -8.48 -24.50
C LYS A 105 -10.72 -8.16 -23.07
N LEU A 106 -10.75 -6.89 -22.66
CA LEU A 106 -10.44 -6.49 -21.29
C LEU A 106 -11.41 -7.11 -20.29
N SER A 107 -12.69 -7.20 -20.65
CA SER A 107 -13.73 -7.84 -19.85
C SER A 107 -13.47 -9.35 -19.70
N GLU A 108 -13.07 -10.02 -20.79
CA GLU A 108 -12.66 -11.43 -20.75
C GLU A 108 -11.43 -11.65 -19.86
N GLU A 109 -10.38 -10.83 -20.01
CA GLU A 109 -9.17 -10.88 -19.18
C GLU A 109 -9.48 -10.63 -17.70
N PHE A 110 -10.45 -9.77 -17.40
CA PHE A 110 -10.91 -9.52 -16.04
C PHE A 110 -11.59 -10.76 -15.43
N VAL A 111 -12.47 -11.44 -16.17
CA VAL A 111 -13.11 -12.68 -15.71
C VAL A 111 -12.07 -13.78 -15.46
N GLU A 112 -11.08 -13.92 -16.34
CA GLU A 112 -9.97 -14.85 -16.14
C GLU A 112 -9.18 -14.54 -14.86
N PHE A 113 -8.94 -13.25 -14.59
CA PHE A 113 -8.29 -12.81 -13.36
C PHE A 113 -9.07 -13.21 -12.11
N GLN A 114 -10.39 -13.01 -12.09
CA GLN A 114 -11.22 -13.40 -10.94
C GLN A 114 -11.18 -14.92 -10.67
N LEU A 115 -11.12 -15.72 -11.72
CA LEU A 115 -11.11 -17.18 -11.66
C LEU A 115 -9.73 -17.78 -11.44
N LEU A 116 -8.66 -16.99 -11.52
CA LEU A 116 -7.29 -17.48 -11.34
C LEU A 116 -7.16 -18.11 -9.94
N CYS A 117 -6.51 -19.26 -9.80
CA CYS A 117 -6.29 -19.84 -8.46
C CYS A 117 -5.09 -19.17 -7.75
N ASP A 118 -5.10 -19.15 -6.41
CA ASP A 118 -4.07 -18.47 -5.61
C ASP A 118 -2.65 -18.99 -5.89
N ASP A 119 -2.50 -20.29 -6.15
CA ASP A 119 -1.21 -20.89 -6.47
C ASP A 119 -0.68 -20.42 -7.81
N ASP A 120 -1.56 -20.14 -8.78
CA ASP A 120 -1.17 -19.62 -10.07
C ASP A 120 -0.85 -18.13 -10.00
N ILE A 121 -1.56 -17.36 -9.16
CA ILE A 121 -1.19 -15.96 -8.85
C ILE A 121 0.23 -15.93 -8.28
N ARG A 122 0.51 -16.80 -7.30
CA ARG A 122 1.84 -16.87 -6.69
C ARG A 122 2.92 -17.22 -7.70
N LYS A 123 2.66 -18.16 -8.62
CA LYS A 123 3.61 -18.51 -9.70
C LYS A 123 3.79 -17.37 -10.70
N GLN A 124 2.74 -16.62 -11.02
CA GLN A 124 2.82 -15.51 -11.97
C GLN A 124 3.53 -14.28 -11.38
N ILE A 125 3.32 -13.98 -10.10
CA ILE A 125 3.95 -12.84 -9.41
C ILE A 125 5.37 -13.18 -8.96
N TYR A 126 5.60 -14.37 -8.42
CA TYR A 126 6.85 -14.73 -7.73
C TYR A 126 7.66 -15.83 -8.44
N GLY A 127 7.10 -16.52 -9.45
CA GLY A 127 7.66 -17.77 -9.98
C GLY A 127 8.44 -17.67 -11.29
N LYS A 128 8.43 -16.55 -12.03
CA LYS A 128 9.23 -16.37 -13.25
C LYS A 128 9.76 -14.95 -13.37
N LYS A 129 10.97 -14.78 -13.92
CA LYS A 129 11.42 -13.49 -14.48
C LYS A 129 10.27 -12.93 -15.33
N PRO A 130 9.89 -11.65 -15.18
CA PRO A 130 8.64 -11.12 -15.69
C PRO A 130 8.61 -11.23 -17.21
N GLN A 131 7.92 -12.26 -17.72
CA GLN A 131 7.60 -12.40 -19.13
C GLN A 131 6.30 -11.64 -19.35
N LEU A 132 6.47 -10.39 -19.78
CA LEU A 132 5.66 -9.65 -20.75
C LEU A 132 4.25 -10.22 -21.03
N LYS A 133 3.28 -9.85 -20.18
CA LYS A 133 1.86 -9.62 -20.53
C LYS A 133 1.07 -9.02 -19.37
N LEU A 134 1.42 -9.34 -18.13
CA LEU A 134 0.96 -8.62 -16.93
C LEU A 134 1.99 -7.56 -16.50
N THR A 135 2.46 -6.74 -17.46
CA THR A 135 3.56 -5.79 -17.26
C THR A 135 3.23 -4.35 -17.66
N LEU A 136 2.01 -4.05 -18.10
CA LEU A 136 1.63 -2.66 -18.36
C LEU A 136 0.80 -2.08 -17.21
N LEU A 137 -0.19 -2.82 -16.70
CA LEU A 137 -1.01 -2.35 -15.57
C LEU A 137 -0.24 -2.38 -14.23
N THR A 138 0.45 -3.47 -13.89
CA THR A 138 1.11 -3.62 -12.57
C THR A 138 2.48 -2.92 -12.47
N ARG A 139 3.25 -2.78 -13.56
CA ARG A 139 4.55 -2.06 -13.51
C ARG A 139 4.40 -0.54 -13.57
N ARG A 140 3.45 0.02 -14.33
CA ARG A 140 3.16 1.47 -14.23
C ARG A 140 2.52 1.81 -12.88
N ALA A 141 1.60 0.96 -12.39
CA ALA A 141 0.95 1.16 -11.09
C ALA A 141 1.82 0.94 -9.83
N THR A 142 3.08 0.50 -9.94
CA THR A 142 3.97 0.38 -8.77
C THR A 142 5.18 1.30 -8.85
N THR A 143 5.66 1.62 -10.05
CA THR A 143 6.83 2.49 -10.22
C THR A 143 6.45 3.98 -10.25
N GLU A 144 5.29 4.35 -10.80
CA GLU A 144 4.84 5.75 -10.79
C GLU A 144 4.21 6.15 -9.45
N TRP A 145 3.64 5.20 -8.69
CA TRP A 145 3.07 5.45 -7.36
C TRP A 145 4.12 5.74 -6.30
N MET A 146 5.31 5.15 -6.42
CA MET A 146 6.45 5.51 -5.57
C MET A 146 7.08 6.88 -5.93
N LEU A 147 6.89 7.37 -7.17
CA LEU A 147 7.42 8.67 -7.61
C LEU A 147 6.43 9.83 -7.35
N PHE A 148 5.13 9.59 -7.44
CA PHE A 148 4.10 10.60 -7.10
C PHE A 148 4.07 10.95 -5.60
N GLY A 149 4.44 10.01 -4.73
CA GLY A 149 4.61 10.28 -3.29
C GLY A 149 5.78 11.20 -2.92
N ILE A 150 6.69 11.48 -3.86
CA ILE A 150 7.89 12.31 -3.64
C ILE A 150 7.72 13.74 -4.21
N THR A 151 6.69 14.00 -5.02
CA THR A 151 6.54 15.28 -5.75
C THR A 151 5.38 16.18 -5.29
N PHE A 152 4.75 15.93 -4.14
CA PHE A 152 3.95 16.95 -3.44
C PHE A 152 4.82 17.80 -2.51
N HIS A 153 5.76 18.52 -3.12
CA HIS A 153 6.45 19.66 -2.52
C HIS A 153 6.65 20.72 -3.60
N GLN A 154 5.60 21.51 -3.84
CA GLN A 154 5.68 22.93 -4.20
C GLN A 154 4.48 23.65 -3.59
#